data_AF-A0A8C5BLB6-F1
#
_entry.id   AF-A0A8C5BLB6-F1
#
_cell.length_a   1.000
_cell.length_b   1.000
_cell.length_c   1.000
_cell.angle_alpha   90.00
_cell.angle_beta   90.00
_cell.angle_gamma   90.00
#
_symmetry.space_group_name_H-M   'P 1'
#
loop_
_entity.id
_entity.type
_entity.pdbx_description
1 polymer ?
#
loop_
_entity_poly.entity_id
_entity_poly.type
_entity_poly.pdbx_seq_one_letter_code
_entity_poly.pdbx_strand_id
1 'polypeptide(L)'
;VYCTVFSCKTGLEDGNFVIYKWSQTWVTNTECSQTNRVTLQEDTNLVMNTATGEAPWCSGSYTRCPSQQVRLTLTNDGHLVLDNKGNEVWRP
;
A
#
# COMPACT_ATOMS: atom_id res chain seq x y z
N VAL A 1 5.27 4.66 -14.81
CA VAL A 1 4.89 3.78 -13.68
C VAL A 1 3.58 4.27 -13.14
N TYR A 2 2.63 3.38 -12.88
CA TYR A 2 1.40 3.72 -12.17
C TYR A 2 1.04 2.60 -11.20
N CYS A 3 0.27 2.93 -10.18
CA CYS A 3 -0.31 1.96 -9.25
C CYS A 3 -1.83 1.97 -9.38
N THR A 4 -2.46 0.85 -9.08
CA THR A 4 -3.91 0.75 -9.09
C THR A 4 -4.38 -0.08 -7.91
N VAL A 5 -5.40 0.42 -7.22
CA VAL A 5 -6.17 -0.32 -6.22
C VAL A 5 -7.43 -0.77 -6.92
N PHE A 6 -7.62 -2.07 -7.08
CA PHE A 6 -8.83 -2.63 -7.66
C PHE A 6 -9.78 -3.01 -6.52
N SER A 7 -11.06 -2.69 -6.62
CA SER A 7 -12.06 -2.89 -5.56
C SER A 7 -13.03 -3.99 -5.97
N CYS A 8 -13.21 -5.01 -5.14
CA CYS A 8 -14.06 -6.15 -5.47
C CYS A 8 -15.56 -5.77 -5.57
N LYS A 9 -15.99 -5.27 -6.74
CA LYS A 9 -17.39 -5.19 -7.17
C LYS A 9 -17.58 -6.01 -8.43
N THR A 10 -17.98 -7.27 -8.25
CA THR A 10 -18.54 -8.20 -9.26
C THR A 10 -18.08 -7.98 -10.70
N GLY A 11 -16.98 -8.65 -11.06
CA GLY A 11 -16.48 -8.76 -12.43
C GLY A 11 -15.26 -7.89 -12.70
N LEU A 12 -14.07 -8.51 -12.63
CA LEU A 12 -12.74 -8.01 -13.03
C LEU A 12 -11.88 -7.28 -11.98
N GLU A 13 -12.33 -7.09 -10.75
CA GLU A 13 -11.54 -6.44 -9.71
C GLU A 13 -11.44 -7.31 -8.46
N ASP A 14 -10.21 -7.60 -8.02
CA ASP A 14 -9.90 -8.62 -7.01
C ASP A 14 -9.62 -8.05 -5.62
N GLY A 15 -9.42 -6.75 -5.42
CA GLY A 15 -9.02 -6.21 -4.11
C GLY A 15 -7.50 -6.06 -3.95
N ASN A 16 -6.71 -6.40 -4.96
CA ASN A 16 -5.27 -6.25 -4.89
C ASN A 16 -4.83 -4.79 -5.09
N PHE A 17 -3.79 -4.41 -4.36
CA PHE A 17 -3.00 -3.24 -4.68
C PHE A 17 -1.75 -3.68 -5.42
N VAL A 18 -1.64 -3.22 -6.66
CA VAL A 18 -0.65 -3.72 -7.61
C VAL A 18 0.18 -2.57 -8.16
N ILE A 19 1.49 -2.80 -8.25
CA ILE A 19 2.44 -1.89 -8.90
C ILE A 19 2.77 -2.44 -10.28
N TYR A 20 2.62 -1.57 -11.29
CA TYR A 20 2.93 -1.89 -12.67
C TYR A 20 4.03 -0.99 -13.25
N LYS A 21 4.93 -1.64 -14.01
CA LYS A 21 5.77 -0.99 -15.02
C LYS A 21 5.28 -1.42 -16.41
N TRP A 22 6.12 -2.16 -17.14
CA TRP A 22 5.78 -2.87 -18.38
C TRP A 22 5.09 -4.22 -18.09
N SER A 23 5.22 -4.70 -16.85
CA SER A 23 4.59 -5.89 -16.29
C SER A 23 4.26 -5.62 -14.82
N GLN A 24 3.49 -6.52 -14.19
CA GLN A 24 3.32 -6.52 -12.73
C GLN A 24 4.68 -6.67 -12.06
N THR A 25 4.99 -5.77 -11.12
CA THR A 25 6.24 -5.82 -10.36
C THR A 25 6.03 -6.22 -8.91
N TRP A 26 4.86 -5.92 -8.35
CA TRP A 26 4.52 -6.32 -6.98
C TRP A 26 3.00 -6.27 -6.74
N VAL A 27 2.52 -7.07 -5.77
CA VAL A 27 1.12 -7.20 -5.37
C VAL A 27 0.99 -7.48 -3.87
N THR A 28 -0.06 -6.97 -3.22
CA THR A 28 -0.37 -7.20 -1.80
C THR A 28 -0.89 -8.60 -1.47
N ASN A 29 -1.36 -9.36 -2.47
CA ASN A 29 -2.07 -10.64 -2.32
C ASN A 29 -3.29 -10.53 -1.39
N THR A 30 -4.05 -9.45 -1.52
CA THR A 30 -5.31 -9.18 -0.81
C THR A 30 -6.52 -9.49 -1.68
N GLU A 31 -6.39 -10.45 -2.58
CA GLU A 31 -7.49 -10.86 -3.44
C GLU A 31 -8.71 -11.31 -2.63
N CYS A 32 -9.89 -10.98 -3.12
CA CYS A 32 -11.20 -11.21 -2.51
C CYS A 32 -11.36 -10.67 -1.08
N SER A 33 -10.45 -9.81 -0.60
CA SER A 33 -10.45 -9.32 0.78
C SER A 33 -11.32 -8.07 0.97
N GLN A 34 -12.08 -7.66 -0.05
CA GLN A 34 -12.92 -6.44 -0.06
C GLN A 34 -12.17 -5.14 0.32
N THR A 35 -10.84 -5.15 0.21
CA THR A 35 -10.00 -3.98 0.37
C THR A 35 -10.32 -2.96 -0.70
N ASN A 36 -10.45 -1.71 -0.28
CA ASN A 36 -10.80 -0.61 -1.18
C ASN A 36 -10.05 0.68 -0.88
N ARG A 37 -9.16 0.66 0.12
CA ARG A 37 -8.42 1.84 0.55
C ARG A 37 -7.01 1.47 1.00
N VAL A 38 -6.05 2.27 0.56
CA VAL A 38 -4.70 2.31 1.11
C VAL A 38 -4.62 3.51 2.04
N THR A 39 -4.20 3.31 3.28
CA THR A 39 -4.05 4.36 4.29
C THR A 39 -2.66 4.31 4.90
N LEU A 40 -1.98 5.45 4.90
CA LEU A 40 -0.80 5.64 5.73
C LEU A 40 -1.27 6.13 7.11
N GLN A 41 -1.03 5.33 8.13
CA GLN A 41 -1.45 5.61 9.51
C GLN A 41 -0.41 6.47 10.25
N GLU A 42 -0.84 7.09 11.36
CA GLU A 42 0.02 7.98 12.17
C GLU A 42 1.24 7.25 12.74
N ASP A 43 1.14 5.94 12.97
CA ASP A 43 2.21 5.10 13.48
C ASP A 43 3.24 4.68 12.41
N THR A 44 3.20 5.29 11.21
CA THR A 44 4.08 4.96 10.06
C THR A 44 3.74 3.60 9.42
N ASN A 45 2.60 3.00 9.73
CA ASN A 45 2.17 1.78 9.06
C ASN A 45 1.38 2.08 7.78
N LEU A 46 1.73 1.41 6.69
CA LEU A 46 0.93 1.44 5.45
C LEU A 46 -0.04 0.27 5.50
N VAL A 47 -1.33 0.55 5.42
CA VAL A 47 -2.39 -0.44 5.60
C VAL A 47 -3.32 -0.45 4.40
N MET A 48 -3.68 -1.64 3.94
CA MET A 48 -4.81 -1.86 3.04
C MET A 48 -6.01 -2.25 3.89
N ASN A 49 -7.07 -1.46 3.81
CA ASN A 49 -8.28 -1.68 4.59
C ASN A 49 -9.54 -1.80 3.74
N THR A 50 -10.52 -2.50 4.31
CA THR A 50 -11.86 -2.67 3.76
C THR A 50 -12.76 -1.50 4.15
N ALA A 51 -13.94 -1.42 3.53
CA ALA A 51 -14.96 -0.45 3.91
C ALA A 51 -15.45 -0.62 5.36
N THR A 52 -15.36 -1.83 5.92
CA THR A 52 -15.75 -2.15 7.30
C THR A 52 -14.64 -1.88 8.31
N GLY A 53 -13.44 -1.48 7.86
CA GLY A 53 -12.30 -1.15 8.72
C GLY A 53 -11.36 -2.32 9.02
N GLU A 54 -11.59 -3.49 8.41
CA GLU A 54 -10.66 -4.62 8.51
C GLU A 54 -9.39 -4.33 7.71
N ALA A 55 -8.25 -4.83 8.18
CA ALA A 55 -6.93 -4.55 7.62
C ALA A 55 -6.22 -5.88 7.25
N PRO A 56 -6.58 -6.51 6.12
CA PRO A 56 -6.02 -7.80 5.73
C PRO A 56 -4.55 -7.72 5.31
N TRP A 57 -4.01 -6.52 5.06
CA TRP A 57 -2.59 -6.33 4.76
C TRP A 57 -2.04 -5.05 5.40
N CYS A 58 -0.80 -5.13 5.86
CA CYS A 58 0.00 -3.99 6.28
C CYS A 58 1.48 -4.18 5.92
N SER A 59 2.23 -3.08 5.80
CA SER A 59 3.67 -3.09 5.54
C SER A 59 4.51 -3.58 6.72
N GLY A 60 3.93 -3.61 7.93
CA GLY A 60 4.65 -3.95 9.16
C GLY A 60 5.64 -2.89 9.63
N SER A 61 5.55 -1.67 9.09
CA SER A 61 6.47 -0.55 9.36
C SER A 61 6.06 0.32 10.55
N TYR A 62 5.22 -0.22 11.45
CA TYR A 62 4.73 0.52 12.61
C TYR A 62 5.89 0.92 13.55
N THR A 63 5.79 2.11 14.15
CA THR A 63 6.75 2.60 15.13
C THR A 63 6.07 3.28 16.31
N ARG A 64 6.67 3.14 17.50
CA ARG A 64 6.23 3.84 18.71
C ARG A 64 6.68 5.31 18.75
N CYS A 65 7.56 5.71 17.85
CA CYS A 65 8.09 7.07 17.74
C CYS A 65 7.80 7.62 16.35
N PRO A 66 6.52 7.88 16.02
CA PRO A 66 6.13 8.31 14.68
C PRO A 66 6.65 9.70 14.35
N SER A 67 6.79 9.96 13.04
CA SER A 67 7.05 11.30 12.52
C SER A 67 5.86 11.82 11.74
N GLN A 68 5.67 13.14 11.75
CA GLN A 68 4.71 13.81 10.89
C GLN A 68 5.22 13.98 9.44
N GLN A 69 6.47 13.62 9.16
CA GLN A 69 7.11 13.74 7.84
C GLN A 69 7.30 12.38 7.16
N VAL A 70 6.34 11.49 7.32
CA VAL A 70 6.32 10.22 6.60
C VAL A 70 5.70 10.43 5.23
N ARG A 71 6.32 9.86 4.19
CA ARG A 71 5.86 9.97 2.82
C ARG A 71 5.88 8.61 2.14
N LEU A 72 4.82 8.35 1.39
CA LEU A 72 4.76 7.23 0.47
C LEU A 72 5.02 7.75 -0.95
N THR A 73 6.07 7.26 -1.60
CA THR A 73 6.51 7.70 -2.92
C THR A 73 6.54 6.52 -3.89
N LEU A 74 5.89 6.65 -5.04
CA LEU A 74 6.09 5.75 -6.18
C LEU A 74 7.16 6.35 -7.10
N THR A 75 8.34 5.75 -7.14
CA THR A 75 9.47 6.25 -7.94
C THR A 75 9.27 5.97 -9.43
N ASN A 76 10.01 6.68 -10.28
CA ASN A 76 10.06 6.41 -11.71
C ASN A 76 10.65 5.02 -12.03
N ASP A 77 11.44 4.47 -11.12
CA ASP A 77 11.94 3.10 -11.16
C ASP A 77 10.93 2.09 -10.60
N GLY A 78 9.67 2.48 -10.41
CA GLY A 78 8.57 1.61 -9.99
C GLY A 78 8.76 0.94 -8.64
N HIS A 79 9.47 1.62 -7.74
CA HIS A 79 9.52 1.23 -6.33
C HIS A 79 8.48 2.05 -5.57
N LEU A 80 7.69 1.38 -4.74
CA LEU A 80 6.86 2.06 -3.76
C LEU A 80 7.65 2.13 -2.46
N VAL A 81 8.07 3.33 -2.11
CA VAL A 81 8.97 3.59 -0.98
C VAL A 81 8.21 4.35 0.08
N LEU A 82 8.23 3.84 1.30
CA LEU A 82 7.83 4.56 2.49
C LEU A 82 9.08 5.18 3.11
N ASP A 83 9.15 6.50 3.18
CA ASP A 83 10.26 7.22 3.78
C ASP A 83 9.82 8.04 4.99
N ASN A 84 10.73 8.20 5.95
CA ASN A 84 10.59 9.07 7.12
C ASN A 84 11.79 9.99 7.18
N LYS A 85 11.57 11.28 6.88
CA LYS A 85 12.63 12.31 6.78
C LYS A 85 13.74 11.89 5.82
N GLY A 86 13.39 11.25 4.70
CA GLY A 86 14.35 10.76 3.71
C GLY A 86 15.06 9.45 4.06
N ASN A 87 14.74 8.82 5.20
CA ASN A 87 15.19 7.47 5.50
C ASN A 87 14.12 6.48 5.02
N GLU A 88 14.52 5.54 4.15
CA GLU A 88 13.64 4.44 3.73
C GLU A 88 13.27 3.58 4.95
N VAL A 89 11.97 3.46 5.20
CA VAL A 89 11.39 2.64 6.28
C VAL A 89 10.88 1.31 5.74
N TRP A 90 10.30 1.33 4.54
CA TRP A 90 9.76 0.14 3.90
C TRP A 90 9.76 0.26 2.38
N ARG A 91 9.98 -0.87 1.72
CA ARG A 91 9.70 -1.09 0.30
C ARG A 91 9.34 -2.57 0.09
N PRO A 92 8.51 -2.89 -0.91
CA PRO A 92 8.20 -4.27 -1.28
C PRO A 92 9.33 -4.98 -2.05
#